data_AF-A0A971SSC9-F1
#
_entry.id   AF-A0A971SSC9-F1
#
_cell.length_a   1.000
_cell.length_b   1.000
_cell.length_c   1.000
_cell.angle_alpha   90.00
_cell.angle_beta   90.00
_cell.angle_gamma   90.00
#
_symmetry.space_group_name_H-M   'P 1'
#
loop_
_entity.id
_entity.type
_entity.pdbx_description
1 polymer ?
#
loop_
_entity_poly.entity_id
_entity_poly.type
_entity_poly.pdbx_seq_one_letter_code
_entity_poly.pdbx_strand_id
1 'polypeptide(L)'
;MPGFDGTGPKGSGPMTGGARGYCVLKVPESPEEPMTGLAGKDGVPVRTASFFQSDSVLAHLRMQAAHIENTLSSIRLRINQLEAVRRDRGSEA
;
A
#
# COMPACT_ATOMS: atom_id res chain seq x y z
N MET A 1 -11.24 -10.72 19.03
CA MET A 1 -9.78 -10.50 19.16
C MET A 1 -9.15 -11.83 19.55
N PRO A 2 -7.92 -12.19 19.13
CA PRO A 2 -7.33 -13.49 19.48
C PRO A 2 -7.36 -13.70 21.00
N GLY A 3 -7.95 -14.81 21.46
CA GLY A 3 -8.13 -15.13 22.88
C GLY A 3 -9.50 -14.78 23.49
N PHE A 4 -10.25 -13.80 22.95
CA PHE A 4 -11.61 -13.41 23.41
C PHE A 4 -11.78 -13.22 24.94
N ASP A 5 -10.70 -12.99 25.65
CA ASP A 5 -10.64 -13.02 27.12
C ASP A 5 -11.09 -11.70 27.78
N GLY A 6 -11.51 -10.71 26.97
CA GLY A 6 -11.97 -9.42 27.47
C GLY A 6 -10.86 -8.50 27.99
N THR A 7 -9.58 -8.88 27.86
CA THR A 7 -8.43 -8.08 28.37
C THR A 7 -8.02 -6.93 27.45
N GLY A 8 -8.64 -6.80 26.27
CA GLY A 8 -8.49 -5.62 25.41
C GLY A 8 -8.86 -4.32 26.15
N PRO A 9 -8.32 -3.17 25.73
CA PRO A 9 -8.41 -1.89 26.46
C PRO A 9 -9.84 -1.64 26.94
N LYS A 10 -10.07 -1.79 28.27
CA LYS A 10 -11.32 -1.70 29.09
C LYS A 10 -12.66 -1.43 28.38
N GLY A 11 -12.92 -2.05 27.23
CA GLY A 11 -14.00 -1.68 26.33
C GLY A 11 -13.90 -0.29 25.66
N SER A 12 -12.81 0.46 25.88
CA SER A 12 -12.63 1.87 25.47
C SER A 12 -11.82 2.04 24.18
N GLY A 13 -11.61 0.98 23.40
CA GLY A 13 -10.84 1.02 22.15
C GLY A 13 -11.45 0.15 21.05
N PRO A 14 -10.98 0.28 19.80
CA PRO A 14 -11.50 -0.47 18.64
C PRO A 14 -11.37 -1.99 18.80
N MET A 15 -10.40 -2.43 19.60
CA MET A 15 -10.10 -3.83 19.85
C MET A 15 -10.63 -4.27 21.22
N THR A 16 -11.94 -4.16 21.43
CA THR A 16 -12.58 -4.73 22.63
C THR A 16 -12.46 -6.26 22.58
N GLY A 17 -11.79 -6.86 23.57
CA GLY A 17 -11.55 -8.30 23.61
C GLY A 17 -12.82 -9.15 23.48
N GLY A 18 -13.98 -8.61 23.84
CA GLY A 18 -15.29 -9.26 23.75
C GLY A 18 -16.04 -9.11 22.42
N ALA A 19 -15.48 -8.48 21.39
CA ALA A 19 -16.12 -8.27 20.07
C ALA A 19 -17.50 -7.58 20.11
N ARG A 20 -17.75 -6.75 21.14
CA ARG A 20 -19.03 -6.01 21.31
C ARG A 20 -18.93 -4.53 20.96
N GLY A 21 -17.74 -4.04 20.64
CA GLY A 21 -17.55 -2.69 20.15
C GLY A 21 -18.01 -2.58 18.70
N TYR A 22 -18.65 -1.46 18.36
CA TYR A 22 -18.94 -1.12 16.97
C TYR A 22 -17.81 -0.25 16.43
N CYS A 23 -17.58 -0.34 15.12
CA CYS A 23 -16.73 0.59 14.38
C CYS A 23 -17.59 1.18 13.27
N VAL A 24 -17.84 2.48 13.33
CA VAL A 24 -18.61 3.20 12.32
C VAL A 24 -17.73 4.33 11.79
N LEU A 25 -17.48 4.33 10.49
CA LEU A 25 -16.67 5.34 9.81
C LEU A 25 -17.57 6.12 8.83
N LYS A 26 -17.44 7.45 8.83
CA LYS A 26 -17.96 8.31 7.77
C LYS A 26 -17.07 8.11 6.54
N VAL A 27 -17.70 7.77 5.41
CA VAL A 27 -17.00 7.78 4.11
C VAL A 27 -16.73 9.25 3.76
N PRO A 28 -15.47 9.64 3.54
CA PRO A 28 -15.13 11.02 3.19
C PRO A 28 -15.69 11.37 1.81
N GLU A 29 -16.12 12.61 1.64
CA GLU A 29 -16.66 13.13 0.37
C GLU A 29 -15.54 13.53 -0.60
N SER A 30 -14.34 13.80 -0.07
CA SER A 30 -13.16 14.10 -0.87
C SER A 30 -11.92 13.33 -0.39
N PRO A 31 -10.93 13.09 -1.27
CA PRO A 31 -9.67 12.42 -0.93
C PRO A 31 -8.89 13.10 0.21
N GLU A 32 -9.01 14.42 0.35
CA GLU A 32 -8.31 15.22 1.35
C GLU A 32 -9.01 15.19 2.72
N GLU A 33 -10.28 14.82 2.77
CA GLU A 33 -11.03 14.70 4.02
C GLU A 33 -10.53 13.48 4.81
N PRO A 34 -10.15 13.64 6.09
CA PRO A 34 -9.78 12.52 6.93
C PRO A 34 -11.01 11.63 7.19
N MET A 35 -10.82 10.32 7.19
CA MET A 35 -11.86 9.42 7.71
C MET A 35 -12.08 9.71 9.20
N THR A 36 -13.34 9.92 9.56
CA THR A 36 -13.77 10.16 10.94
C THR A 36 -14.81 9.12 11.33
N GLY A 37 -14.92 8.84 12.61
CA GLY A 37 -15.89 7.84 13.07
C GLY A 37 -15.85 7.61 14.57
N LEU A 38 -16.49 6.53 14.98
CA LEU A 38 -16.60 6.12 16.37
C LEU A 38 -16.17 4.65 16.49
N ALA A 39 -15.42 4.34 17.55
CA ALA A 39 -14.96 3.00 17.85
C ALA A 39 -15.25 2.60 19.30
N GLY A 40 -15.57 1.31 19.49
CA GLY A 40 -15.83 0.74 20.80
C GLY A 40 -17.26 0.99 21.29
N LYS A 41 -17.59 0.43 22.46
CA LYS A 41 -18.94 0.56 23.06
C LYS A 41 -19.23 1.98 23.56
N ASP A 42 -18.19 2.71 23.94
CA ASP A 42 -18.29 4.06 24.48
C ASP A 42 -18.24 5.13 23.37
N GLY A 43 -18.15 4.70 22.10
CA GLY A 43 -18.15 5.60 20.94
C GLY A 43 -16.96 6.55 20.92
N VAL A 44 -15.76 6.04 21.20
CA VAL A 44 -14.54 6.87 21.22
C VAL A 44 -14.31 7.43 19.82
N PRO A 45 -14.16 8.75 19.65
CA PRO A 45 -13.93 9.34 18.34
C PRO A 45 -12.60 8.86 17.78
N VAL A 46 -12.64 8.40 16.53
CA VAL A 46 -11.45 8.03 15.76
C VAL A 46 -11.33 8.97 14.57
N ARG A 47 -10.09 9.39 14.30
CA ARG A 47 -9.73 10.16 13.12
C ARG A 47 -8.48 9.52 12.54
N THR A 48 -8.57 9.06 11.29
CA THR A 48 -7.39 8.57 10.58
C THR A 48 -6.78 9.73 9.79
N ALA A 49 -5.50 9.60 9.43
CA ALA A 49 -4.96 10.43 8.37
C ALA A 49 -5.79 10.21 7.08
N SER A 50 -5.86 11.21 6.21
CA SER A 50 -6.36 10.99 4.86
C SER A 50 -5.55 9.84 4.25
N PHE A 51 -6.26 8.83 3.73
CA PHE A 51 -5.66 7.67 3.06
C PHE A 51 -4.80 8.07 1.86
N PHE A 52 -5.06 9.27 1.33
CA PHE A 52 -4.26 9.88 0.28
C PHE A 52 -3.22 10.80 0.90
N GLN A 53 -2.30 10.23 1.70
CA GLN A 53 -0.99 10.87 1.82
C GLN A 53 -0.30 10.76 0.46
N SER A 54 -0.71 11.64 -0.45
CA SER A 54 -0.33 11.72 -1.86
C SER A 54 1.18 11.65 -2.03
N ASP A 55 1.94 12.16 -1.06
CA ASP A 55 3.40 12.15 -1.07
C ASP A 55 3.99 10.73 -1.04
N SER A 56 3.44 9.83 -0.22
CA SER A 56 3.94 8.45 -0.11
C SER A 56 3.62 7.62 -1.35
N VAL A 57 2.41 7.78 -1.88
CA VAL A 57 1.94 7.10 -3.10
C VAL A 57 2.72 7.63 -4.31
N LEU A 58 2.91 8.94 -4.41
CA LEU A 58 3.68 9.56 -5.48
C LEU A 58 5.14 9.13 -5.45
N ALA A 59 5.76 9.08 -4.26
CA ALA A 59 7.12 8.58 -4.10
C ALA A 59 7.23 7.11 -4.56
N HIS A 60 6.27 6.27 -4.18
CA HIS A 60 6.22 4.88 -4.62
C HIS A 60 6.09 4.75 -6.15
N LEU A 61 5.17 5.50 -6.77
CA LEU A 61 4.95 5.47 -8.22
C LEU A 61 6.18 5.97 -9.00
N ARG A 62 6.88 6.99 -8.50
CA ARG A 62 8.14 7.48 -9.09
C ARG A 62 9.24 6.43 -9.03
N MET A 63 9.40 5.77 -7.88
CA MET A 63 10.35 4.67 -7.72
C MET A 63 10.04 3.50 -8.66
N GLN A 64 8.75 3.17 -8.82
CA GLN A 64 8.31 2.12 -9.74
C GLN A 64 8.62 2.47 -11.21
N ALA A 65 8.38 3.73 -11.62
CA ALA A 65 8.71 4.19 -12.96
C ALA A 65 10.22 4.08 -13.25
N ALA A 66 11.07 4.55 -12.34
CA ALA A 66 12.52 4.45 -12.47
C ALA A 66 13.01 3.00 -12.55
N HIS A 67 12.38 2.09 -11.79
CA HIS A 67 12.69 0.66 -11.88
C HIS A 67 12.36 0.09 -13.26
N ILE A 68 11.20 0.42 -13.82
CA ILE A 68 10.78 -0.05 -15.16
C ILE A 68 11.76 0.46 -16.22
N GLU A 69 12.16 1.73 -16.18
CA GLU A 69 13.12 2.30 -17.13
C GLU A 69 14.48 1.59 -17.09
N ASN A 70 14.97 1.28 -15.89
CA ASN A 70 16.22 0.53 -15.72
C ASN A 70 16.11 -0.90 -16.25
N THR A 71 14.99 -1.59 -15.96
CA THR A 71 14.73 -2.93 -16.48
C THR A 71 14.66 -2.93 -18.01
N LEU A 72 13.95 -1.98 -18.61
CA LEU A 72 13.88 -1.85 -20.08
C LEU A 72 15.25 -1.58 -20.70
N SER A 73 16.07 -0.75 -20.06
CA SER A 73 17.44 -0.48 -20.51
C SER A 73 18.30 -1.74 -20.47
N SER A 74 18.19 -2.54 -19.41
CA SER A 74 18.90 -3.82 -19.28
C SER A 74 18.46 -4.83 -20.36
N ILE A 75 17.15 -4.96 -20.60
CA ILE A 75 16.60 -5.84 -21.64
C ILE A 75 17.13 -5.43 -23.02
N ARG A 76 17.09 -4.13 -23.35
CA ARG A 76 17.60 -3.62 -24.64
C ARG A 76 19.08 -3.93 -24.83
N LEU A 77 19.90 -3.76 -23.79
CA LEU A 77 21.32 -4.07 -23.85
C LEU A 77 21.55 -5.56 -24.12
N ARG A 78 20.79 -6.43 -23.45
CA ARG A 78 20.86 -7.89 -23.66
C ARG A 78 20.46 -8.28 -25.09
N ILE A 79 19.42 -7.66 -25.63
CA ILE A 79 18.98 -7.87 -27.03
C ILE A 79 20.13 -7.51 -27.98
N ASN A 80 20.72 -6.32 -27.83
CA ASN A 80 21.81 -5.87 -28.70
C ASN A 80 23.03 -6.80 -28.65
N GLN A 81 23.39 -7.29 -27.46
CA GLN A 81 24.48 -8.26 -27.29
C GLN A 81 24.19 -9.57 -28.03
N LEU A 82 22.98 -10.10 -27.90
CA LEU A 82 22.58 -11.34 -28.55
C LEU A 82 22.52 -11.19 -30.08
N GLU A 83 22.08 -10.04 -30.57
CA GLU A 83 22.07 -9.72 -32.00
C GLU A 83 23.48 -9.62 -32.58
N ALA A 84 24.44 -9.04 -31.84
CA ALA A 84 25.84 -8.99 -32.25
C ALA A 84 26.44 -10.40 -32.37
N VAL A 85 26.26 -11.24 -31.34
CA VAL A 85 26.74 -12.63 -31.33
C VAL A 85 26.10 -13.48 -32.45
N ARG A 86 24.85 -13.18 -32.83
CA ARG A 86 24.20 -13.85 -33.97
C ARG A 86 24.77 -13.39 -35.31
N ARG A 87 25.09 -12.10 -35.47
CA ARG A 87 25.72 -11.55 -36.67
C ARG A 87 27.12 -12.13 -36.90
N ASP A 88 27.94 -12.21 -35.86
CA ASP A 88 29.31 -12.74 -35.97
C ASP A 88 29.30 -14.22 -36.42
N ARG A 89 28.45 -15.05 -35.81
CA ARG A 89 28.25 -16.46 -36.20
C ARG A 89 27.69 -16.67 -37.60
N GLY A 90 27.05 -15.65 -38.19
CA GLY A 90 26.53 -15.69 -39.55
C GLY A 90 27.55 -15.29 -40.63
N SER A 91 28.71 -14.74 -40.25
CA SER A 91 29.76 -14.35 -41.20
C SER A 91 30.85 -15.42 -41.41
N GLU A 92 30.83 -16.49 -40.61
CA GLU A 92 31.76 -17.63 -40.69
C GLU A 92 31.21 -18.84 -41.48
N ALA A 93 30.02 -18.71 -42.10
CA ALA A 93 29.36 -19.74 -42.93
C ALA A 93 29.18 -19.23 -44.37
#